data_AF-A0A3M1PQ11-F1
#
_entry.id   AF-A0A3M1PQ11-F1
#
_cell.length_a   1.000
_cell.length_b   1.000
_cell.length_c   1.000
_cell.angle_alpha   90.00
_cell.angle_beta   90.00
_cell.angle_gamma   90.00
#
_symmetry.space_group_name_H-M   'P 1'
#
loop_
_entity.id
_entity.type
_entity.pdbx_description
1 polymer ?
#
loop_
_entity_poly.entity_id
_entity_poly.type
_entity_poly.pdbx_seq_one_letter_code
_entity_poly.pdbx_strand_id
1 'polypeptide(L)'
;TNYGYAPASGGSVTTGAITPAARNAAYLAKQKMLQIAAPFLEVSPDALTTGDGKIFVKANPQKSLTWKQVASRIPGDKFTVIGERVRDYRRFNPRTTGGVQFAEVEVDVETGVIKVLRVVAVHDCGRPMDRLTVESQINGGVIQGISYALFENRILDRNTGVMVNANLEQYKIAGSLDVPTIEPIILEVNHGQNSTGAVGIGEPATVPTAAAVANAVFHATGVRVRKLPMTPATVLAALEAIGGTS
;
A
#
# COMPACT_ATOMS: atom_id res chain seq x y z
N THR A 1 7.65 -2.72 -25.07
CA THR A 1 6.19 -3.01 -25.03
C THR A 1 5.46 -1.84 -25.66
N ASN A 2 4.23 -2.00 -26.16
CA ASN A 2 3.41 -0.90 -26.71
C ASN A 2 2.61 -0.15 -25.63
N TYR A 3 3.05 -0.19 -24.38
CA TYR A 3 2.38 0.47 -23.25
C TYR A 3 3.02 1.82 -22.95
N GLY A 4 2.25 2.72 -22.34
CA GLY A 4 2.77 3.99 -21.84
C GLY A 4 3.88 3.78 -20.81
N TYR A 5 4.75 4.79 -20.66
CA TYR A 5 5.83 4.74 -19.66
C TYR A 5 5.25 4.67 -18.24
N ALA A 6 5.80 3.77 -17.43
CA ALA A 6 5.52 3.64 -16.01
C ALA A 6 6.86 3.50 -15.26
N PRO A 7 6.98 4.04 -14.03
CA PRO A 7 8.15 3.75 -13.20
C PRO A 7 8.19 2.27 -12.81
N ALA A 8 9.36 1.80 -12.40
CA ALA A 8 9.48 0.48 -11.78
C ALA A 8 8.61 0.38 -10.51
N SER A 9 8.10 -0.82 -10.24
CA SER A 9 7.33 -1.07 -9.01
C SER A 9 8.28 -1.35 -7.85
N GLY A 10 8.42 -0.36 -6.96
CA GLY A 10 9.25 -0.39 -5.75
C GLY A 10 9.26 1.01 -5.12
N GLY A 11 9.65 1.15 -3.85
CA GLY A 11 9.61 2.46 -3.18
C GLY A 11 8.18 3.01 -3.02
N SER A 12 7.17 2.15 -3.19
CA SER A 12 5.75 2.50 -3.08
C SER A 12 5.33 3.66 -4.00
N VAL A 13 5.98 3.80 -5.17
CA VAL A 13 5.77 4.96 -6.07
C VAL A 13 4.63 4.77 -7.07
N THR A 14 4.25 3.52 -7.38
CA THR A 14 3.38 3.19 -8.52
C THR A 14 2.03 3.91 -8.46
N THR A 15 1.31 3.80 -7.34
CA THR A 15 -0.02 4.43 -7.16
C THR A 15 0.06 5.94 -7.31
N GLY A 16 1.01 6.55 -6.61
CA GLY A 16 1.21 8.00 -6.64
C GLY A 16 1.61 8.51 -8.02
N ALA A 17 2.39 7.74 -8.78
CA ALA A 17 2.89 8.10 -10.11
C ALA A 17 1.84 7.93 -11.23
N ILE A 18 1.13 6.80 -11.24
CA ILE A 18 0.28 6.37 -12.36
C ILE A 18 -1.14 6.93 -12.27
N THR A 19 -1.72 7.03 -11.07
CA THR A 19 -3.13 7.43 -10.93
C THR A 19 -3.44 8.81 -11.52
N PRO A 20 -2.56 9.82 -11.48
CA PRO A 20 -2.82 11.10 -12.15
C PRO A 20 -2.87 11.01 -13.67
N ALA A 21 -1.97 10.23 -14.29
CA ALA A 21 -1.97 10.01 -15.73
C ALA A 21 -3.23 9.26 -16.18
N ALA A 22 -3.63 8.23 -15.43
CA ALA A 22 -4.86 7.50 -15.68
C ALA A 22 -6.11 8.39 -15.53
N ARG A 23 -6.16 9.24 -14.48
CA ARG A 23 -7.24 10.22 -14.29
C ARG A 23 -7.30 11.21 -15.45
N ASN A 24 -6.16 11.70 -15.92
CA ASN A 24 -6.08 12.62 -17.06
C ASN A 24 -6.56 11.93 -18.36
N ALA A 25 -6.13 10.70 -18.62
CA ALA A 25 -6.57 9.93 -19.79
C ALA A 25 -8.09 9.74 -19.79
N ALA A 26 -8.66 9.36 -18.63
CA ALA A 26 -10.11 9.22 -18.48
C ALA A 26 -10.85 10.56 -18.66
N TYR A 27 -10.29 11.65 -18.16
CA TYR A 27 -10.84 13.00 -18.35
C TYR A 27 -10.86 13.40 -19.84
N LEU A 28 -9.75 13.23 -20.56
CA LEU A 28 -9.66 13.52 -21.99
C LEU A 28 -10.60 12.64 -22.81
N ALA A 29 -10.70 11.34 -22.47
CA ALA A 29 -11.66 10.43 -23.09
C ALA A 29 -13.10 10.92 -22.89
N LYS A 30 -13.45 11.31 -21.67
CA LYS A 30 -14.76 11.88 -21.35
C LYS A 30 -15.03 13.13 -22.20
N GLN A 31 -14.10 14.08 -22.25
CA GLN A 31 -14.26 15.31 -23.03
C GLN A 31 -14.49 15.03 -24.52
N LYS A 32 -13.71 14.13 -25.12
CA LYS A 32 -13.89 13.72 -26.52
C LYS A 32 -15.24 13.06 -26.76
N MET A 33 -15.73 12.25 -25.81
CA MET A 33 -17.06 11.65 -25.90
C MET A 33 -18.19 12.70 -25.78
N LEU A 34 -18.02 13.73 -24.93
CA LEU A 34 -18.98 14.84 -24.86
C LEU A 34 -19.03 15.62 -26.18
N GLN A 35 -17.88 15.84 -26.83
CA GLN A 35 -17.81 16.49 -28.14
C GLN A 35 -18.54 15.68 -29.23
N ILE A 36 -18.42 14.35 -29.19
CA ILE A 36 -19.12 13.47 -30.14
C ILE A 36 -20.63 13.45 -29.86
N ALA A 37 -21.05 13.48 -28.59
CA ALA A 37 -22.48 13.45 -28.22
C ALA A 37 -23.20 14.79 -28.47
N ALA A 38 -22.51 15.91 -28.33
CA ALA A 38 -23.07 17.26 -28.38
C ALA A 38 -23.95 17.55 -29.62
N PRO A 39 -23.52 17.26 -30.86
CA PRO A 39 -24.36 17.48 -32.05
C PRO A 39 -25.67 16.69 -32.02
N PHE A 40 -25.66 15.45 -31.51
CA PHE A 40 -26.84 14.59 -31.44
C PHE A 40 -27.83 14.98 -30.34
N LEU A 41 -27.36 15.75 -29.35
CA LEU A 41 -28.17 16.32 -28.30
C LEU A 41 -28.47 17.81 -28.53
N GLU A 42 -27.99 18.37 -29.64
CA GLU A 42 -28.20 19.77 -30.06
C GLU A 42 -27.85 20.78 -28.95
N VAL A 43 -26.75 20.52 -28.24
CA VAL A 43 -26.25 21.40 -27.18
C VAL A 43 -24.73 21.52 -27.29
N SER A 44 -24.13 22.49 -26.58
CA SER A 44 -22.67 22.54 -26.44
C SER A 44 -22.15 21.38 -25.56
N PRO A 45 -20.90 20.91 -25.76
CA PRO A 45 -20.29 19.90 -24.90
C PRO A 45 -20.30 20.28 -23.42
N ASP A 46 -20.15 21.58 -23.10
CA ASP A 46 -20.15 22.09 -21.72
C ASP A 46 -21.53 22.00 -21.04
N ALA A 47 -22.61 21.91 -21.82
CA ALA A 47 -23.96 21.68 -21.31
C ALA A 47 -24.22 20.20 -20.97
N LEU A 48 -23.28 19.31 -21.27
CA LEU A 48 -23.39 17.87 -21.02
C LEU A 48 -22.68 17.44 -19.74
N THR A 49 -23.15 16.35 -19.15
CA THR A 49 -22.49 15.64 -18.06
C THR A 49 -22.69 14.12 -18.22
N THR A 50 -22.09 13.35 -17.32
CA THR A 50 -22.07 11.88 -17.38
C THR A 50 -22.49 11.29 -16.04
N GLY A 51 -23.25 10.20 -16.07
CA GLY A 51 -23.68 9.44 -14.90
C GLY A 51 -24.49 8.23 -15.35
N ASP A 52 -24.58 7.19 -14.53
CA ASP A 52 -25.43 6.01 -14.76
C ASP A 52 -25.31 5.40 -16.18
N GLY A 53 -24.09 5.30 -16.70
CA GLY A 53 -23.84 4.72 -18.02
C GLY A 53 -24.28 5.58 -19.22
N LYS A 54 -24.61 6.86 -19.01
CA LYS A 54 -25.09 7.79 -20.05
C LYS A 54 -24.40 9.15 -20.02
N ILE A 55 -24.50 9.85 -21.14
CA ILE A 55 -24.21 11.26 -21.35
C ILE A 55 -25.55 11.99 -21.45
N PHE A 56 -25.76 13.06 -20.68
CA PHE A 56 -27.03 13.77 -20.64
C PHE A 56 -26.87 15.28 -20.50
N VAL A 57 -27.89 16.02 -20.92
CA VAL A 57 -27.94 17.48 -20.79
C VAL A 57 -28.16 17.85 -19.33
N LYS A 58 -27.29 18.70 -18.76
CA LYS A 58 -27.35 19.12 -17.34
C LYS A 58 -28.72 19.68 -16.95
N ALA A 59 -29.30 20.51 -17.83
CA ALA A 59 -30.61 21.14 -17.61
C ALA A 59 -31.80 20.20 -17.84
N ASN A 60 -31.61 19.07 -18.53
CA ASN A 60 -32.67 18.09 -18.78
C ASN A 60 -32.08 16.67 -18.88
N PRO A 61 -31.94 15.95 -17.75
CA PRO A 61 -31.33 14.61 -17.74
C PRO A 61 -32.06 13.52 -18.54
N GLN A 62 -33.30 13.78 -18.99
CA GLN A 62 -34.03 12.88 -19.90
C GLN A 62 -33.47 12.95 -21.32
N LYS A 63 -32.98 14.13 -21.77
CA LYS A 63 -32.28 14.30 -23.04
C LYS A 63 -30.88 13.70 -22.89
N SER A 64 -30.72 12.43 -23.32
CA SER A 64 -29.52 11.63 -23.03
C SER A 64 -29.19 10.61 -24.12
N LEU A 65 -27.94 10.14 -24.11
CA LEU A 65 -27.44 9.02 -24.91
C LEU A 65 -26.62 8.09 -24.02
N THR A 66 -26.79 6.78 -24.19
CA THR A 66 -25.92 5.78 -23.57
C THR A 66 -24.50 5.84 -24.14
N TRP A 67 -23.51 5.35 -23.38
CA TRP A 67 -22.14 5.22 -23.91
C TRP A 67 -22.07 4.43 -25.21
N LYS A 68 -22.88 3.36 -25.35
CA LYS A 68 -22.95 2.55 -26.57
C LYS A 68 -23.42 3.36 -27.78
N GLN A 69 -24.46 4.18 -27.60
CA GLN A 69 -24.96 5.05 -28.66
C GLN A 69 -23.91 6.09 -29.07
N VAL A 70 -23.21 6.70 -28.12
CA VAL A 70 -22.16 7.68 -28.46
C VAL A 70 -20.97 6.99 -29.13
N ALA A 71 -20.58 5.81 -28.64
CA ALA A 71 -19.48 5.04 -29.21
C ALA A 71 -19.75 4.60 -30.65
N SER A 72 -21.00 4.24 -31.00
CA SER A 72 -21.38 3.88 -32.38
C SER A 72 -21.31 5.05 -33.37
N ARG A 73 -21.04 6.26 -32.88
CA ARG A 73 -20.95 7.51 -33.66
C ARG A 73 -19.53 8.06 -33.71
N ILE A 74 -18.56 7.34 -33.14
CA ILE A 74 -17.14 7.72 -33.23
C ILE A 74 -16.73 7.67 -34.71
N PRO A 75 -16.17 8.75 -35.27
CA PRO A 75 -15.73 8.76 -36.66
C PRO A 75 -14.47 7.90 -36.83
N GLY A 76 -14.50 7.01 -37.83
CA GLY A 76 -13.41 6.07 -38.14
C GLY A 76 -13.28 4.93 -37.13
N ASP A 77 -12.24 4.12 -37.32
CA ASP A 77 -12.10 2.85 -36.57
C ASP A 77 -11.35 2.99 -35.23
N LYS A 78 -10.91 4.21 -34.87
CA LYS A 78 -10.02 4.42 -33.72
C LYS A 78 -10.49 5.53 -32.80
N PHE A 79 -10.66 5.18 -31.53
CA PHE A 79 -10.79 6.13 -30.43
C PHE A 79 -9.51 6.12 -29.59
N THR A 80 -8.74 7.21 -29.68
CA THR A 80 -7.50 7.35 -28.90
C THR A 80 -7.46 8.70 -28.20
N VAL A 81 -7.01 8.67 -26.95
CA VAL A 81 -6.56 9.80 -26.15
C VAL A 81 -5.31 9.36 -25.39
N ILE A 82 -4.40 10.28 -25.12
CA ILE A 82 -3.21 10.04 -24.31
C ILE A 82 -3.28 10.99 -23.12
N GLY A 83 -3.33 10.42 -21.92
CA GLY A 83 -3.25 11.18 -20.68
C GLY A 83 -1.84 11.12 -20.13
N GLU A 84 -1.33 12.28 -19.76
CA GLU A 84 -0.01 12.41 -19.15
C GLU A 84 -0.13 12.86 -17.70
N ARG A 85 0.87 12.53 -16.89
CA ARG A 85 1.02 13.16 -15.58
C ARG A 85 1.49 14.60 -15.81
N VAL A 86 0.63 15.57 -15.55
CA VAL A 86 1.02 17.00 -15.51
C VAL A 86 1.99 17.21 -14.35
N ARG A 87 3.04 18.02 -14.54
CA ARG A 87 4.00 18.34 -13.46
C ARG A 87 3.23 18.93 -12.26
N ASP A 88 3.41 18.32 -11.09
CA ASP A 88 2.70 18.72 -9.88
C ASP A 88 3.05 20.18 -9.49
N TYR A 89 2.06 20.92 -8.98
CA TYR A 89 2.15 22.37 -8.65
C TYR A 89 3.17 22.72 -7.55
N ARG A 90 3.70 21.72 -6.84
CA ARG A 90 4.80 21.83 -5.88
C ARG A 90 5.62 20.54 -5.95
N ARG A 91 6.94 20.65 -5.81
CA ARG A 91 7.91 19.53 -5.80
C ARG A 91 7.30 18.30 -5.10
N PHE A 92 7.11 17.21 -5.85
CA PHE A 92 6.74 15.89 -5.31
C PHE A 92 7.59 15.60 -4.06
N ASN A 93 6.95 15.48 -2.90
CA ASN A 93 7.61 15.07 -1.67
C ASN A 93 7.23 13.60 -1.39
N PRO A 94 8.18 12.65 -1.51
CA PRO A 94 7.91 11.25 -1.22
C PRO A 94 7.64 10.97 0.27
N ARG A 95 7.88 11.94 1.16
CA ARG A 95 7.67 11.81 2.62
C ARG A 95 6.30 12.37 3.02
N THR A 96 5.24 11.64 2.70
CA THR A 96 3.88 12.06 3.07
C THR A 96 3.05 11.00 3.77
N THR A 97 3.37 9.71 3.59
CA THR A 97 2.69 8.66 4.34
C THR A 97 3.32 8.47 5.71
N GLY A 98 2.47 8.24 6.70
CA GLY A 98 2.85 7.93 8.07
C GLY A 98 2.01 6.77 8.59
N GLY A 99 2.53 6.09 9.60
CA GLY A 99 1.81 5.02 10.24
C GLY A 99 2.32 4.77 11.65
N VAL A 100 1.44 4.25 12.48
CA VAL A 100 1.75 3.78 13.83
C VAL A 100 1.18 2.38 13.99
N GLN A 101 1.97 1.50 14.61
CA GLN A 101 1.53 0.16 14.95
C GLN A 101 1.70 -0.08 16.45
N PHE A 102 0.74 -0.78 17.01
CA PHE A 102 0.77 -1.28 18.38
C PHE A 102 0.74 -2.80 18.31
N ALA A 103 1.62 -3.46 19.06
CA ALA A 103 1.68 -4.92 19.13
C ALA A 103 1.37 -5.37 20.57
N GLU A 104 0.61 -6.44 20.68
CA GLU A 104 0.39 -7.20 21.91
C GLU A 104 1.15 -8.52 21.77
N VAL A 105 1.95 -8.87 22.78
CA VAL A 105 2.78 -10.07 22.76
C VAL A 105 2.68 -10.82 24.09
N GLU A 106 2.84 -12.13 24.01
CA GLU A 106 3.15 -13.02 25.12
C GLU A 106 4.59 -13.48 24.97
N VAL A 107 5.35 -13.48 26.08
CA VAL A 107 6.76 -13.91 26.10
C VAL A 107 6.91 -14.99 27.16
N ASP A 108 7.34 -16.16 26.73
CA ASP A 108 7.80 -17.22 27.63
C ASP A 108 9.24 -16.90 28.05
N VAL A 109 9.45 -16.60 29.33
CA VAL A 109 10.76 -16.21 29.86
C VAL A 109 11.72 -17.39 30.08
N GLU A 110 11.20 -18.62 30.12
CA GLU A 110 12.01 -19.83 30.28
C GLU A 110 12.53 -20.33 28.93
N THR A 111 11.75 -20.14 27.86
CA THR A 111 12.13 -20.58 26.50
C THR A 111 12.57 -19.44 25.58
N GLY A 112 12.22 -18.19 25.89
CA GLY A 112 12.44 -17.02 25.05
C GLY A 112 11.49 -16.92 23.85
N VAL A 113 10.48 -17.79 23.76
CA VAL A 113 9.51 -17.78 22.67
C VAL A 113 8.59 -16.55 22.81
N ILE A 114 8.44 -15.82 21.70
CA ILE A 114 7.52 -14.68 21.60
C ILE A 114 6.33 -15.09 20.73
N LYS A 115 5.11 -14.88 21.23
CA LYS A 115 3.88 -15.00 20.47
C LYS A 115 3.24 -13.63 20.30
N VAL A 116 3.07 -13.19 19.05
CA VAL A 116 2.31 -11.96 18.77
C VAL A 116 0.82 -12.32 18.78
N LEU A 117 0.04 -11.63 19.61
CA LEU A 117 -1.39 -11.91 19.79
C LEU A 117 -2.24 -11.01 18.90
N ARG A 118 -1.88 -9.73 18.84
CA ARG A 118 -2.62 -8.70 18.10
C ARG A 118 -1.70 -7.60 17.60
N VAL A 119 -2.01 -7.07 16.43
CA VAL A 119 -1.41 -5.85 15.90
C VAL A 119 -2.50 -4.89 15.44
N VAL A 120 -2.52 -3.68 16.01
CA VAL A 120 -3.33 -2.57 15.49
C VAL A 120 -2.44 -1.74 14.59
N ALA A 121 -2.84 -1.58 13.32
CA ALA A 121 -2.04 -0.92 12.31
C ALA A 121 -2.77 0.28 11.72
N VAL A 122 -2.42 1.48 12.21
CA VAL A 122 -2.99 2.74 11.72
C VAL A 122 -2.05 3.30 10.66
N HIS A 123 -2.55 3.47 9.44
CA HIS A 123 -1.76 3.97 8.32
C HIS A 123 -2.50 5.06 7.55
N ASP A 124 -1.78 6.13 7.27
CA ASP A 124 -2.18 7.13 6.30
C ASP A 124 -1.80 6.66 4.89
N CYS A 125 -2.82 6.40 4.07
CA CYS A 125 -2.67 5.95 2.69
C CYS A 125 -3.08 7.01 1.66
N GLY A 126 -3.20 8.27 2.07
CA GLY A 126 -3.87 9.30 1.24
C GLY A 126 -5.26 8.86 0.85
N ARG A 127 -5.64 9.06 -0.41
CA ARG A 127 -6.92 8.55 -0.94
C ARG A 127 -6.83 7.05 -1.26
N PRO A 128 -7.56 6.16 -0.55
CA PRO A 128 -7.63 4.75 -0.90
C PRO A 128 -8.37 4.59 -2.23
N MET A 129 -7.71 3.96 -3.20
CA MET A 129 -8.32 3.64 -4.50
C MET A 129 -9.28 2.46 -4.38
N ASP A 130 -8.91 1.47 -3.56
CA ASP A 130 -9.70 0.31 -3.19
C ASP A 130 -9.38 -0.04 -1.74
N ARG A 131 -10.38 0.00 -0.85
CA ARG A 131 -10.16 -0.19 0.59
C ARG A 131 -9.71 -1.60 0.93
N LEU A 132 -10.31 -2.60 0.30
CA LEU A 132 -9.96 -4.01 0.51
C LEU A 132 -8.50 -4.30 0.17
N THR A 133 -8.01 -3.76 -0.95
CA THR A 133 -6.62 -3.93 -1.37
C THR A 133 -5.65 -3.21 -0.42
N VAL A 134 -6.03 -2.02 0.08
CA VAL A 134 -5.21 -1.30 1.08
C VAL A 134 -5.14 -2.09 2.39
N GLU A 135 -6.27 -2.60 2.90
CA GLU A 135 -6.30 -3.45 4.10
C GLU A 135 -5.46 -4.72 3.91
N SER A 136 -5.56 -5.37 2.75
CA SER A 136 -4.75 -6.54 2.41
C SER A 136 -3.24 -6.23 2.38
N GLN A 137 -2.84 -5.07 1.85
CA GLN A 137 -1.44 -4.62 1.90
C GLN A 137 -0.96 -4.37 3.32
N ILE A 138 -1.79 -3.76 4.18
CA ILE A 138 -1.46 -3.55 5.59
C ILE A 138 -1.26 -4.89 6.30
N ASN A 139 -2.18 -5.85 6.09
CA ASN A 139 -2.08 -7.19 6.67
C ASN A 139 -0.80 -7.91 6.21
N GLY A 140 -0.52 -7.89 4.90
CA GLY A 140 0.70 -8.48 4.35
C GLY A 140 1.98 -7.85 4.90
N GLY A 141 2.00 -6.51 5.03
CA GLY A 141 3.14 -5.80 5.59
C GLY A 141 3.37 -6.11 7.07
N VAL A 142 2.30 -6.23 7.86
CA VAL A 142 2.39 -6.68 9.27
C VAL A 142 2.92 -8.11 9.35
N ILE A 143 2.42 -9.05 8.55
CA ILE A 143 2.91 -10.44 8.54
C ILE A 143 4.39 -10.50 8.19
N GLN A 144 4.80 -9.76 7.14
CA GLN A 144 6.21 -9.67 6.75
C GLN A 144 7.06 -9.02 7.86
N GLY A 145 6.53 -8.00 8.54
CA GLY A 145 7.19 -7.33 9.64
C GLY A 145 7.39 -8.23 10.86
N ILE A 146 6.43 -9.11 11.16
CA ILE A 146 6.55 -10.15 12.20
C ILE A 146 7.59 -11.20 11.79
N SER A 147 7.55 -11.64 10.54
CA SER A 147 8.53 -12.55 9.96
C SER A 147 9.95 -12.00 10.13
N TYR A 148 10.16 -10.72 9.79
CA TYR A 148 11.42 -10.00 10.01
C TYR A 148 11.81 -9.86 11.49
N ALA A 149 10.83 -9.59 12.36
CA ALA A 149 11.08 -9.38 13.77
C ALA A 149 11.53 -10.65 14.50
N LEU A 150 10.99 -11.81 14.15
CA LEU A 150 11.09 -13.03 14.96
C LEU A 150 11.82 -14.19 14.27
N PHE A 151 11.87 -14.24 12.93
CA PHE A 151 12.27 -15.45 12.21
C PHE A 151 13.37 -15.23 11.18
N GLU A 152 13.24 -14.22 10.33
CA GLU A 152 14.08 -14.06 9.13
C GLU A 152 15.52 -13.69 9.47
N ASN A 153 16.45 -14.59 9.15
CA ASN A 153 17.88 -14.36 9.34
C ASN A 153 18.68 -14.96 8.18
N ARG A 154 19.50 -14.15 7.51
CA ARG A 154 20.46 -14.63 6.53
C ARG A 154 21.77 -14.97 7.23
N ILE A 155 22.15 -16.25 7.20
CA ILE A 155 23.40 -16.71 7.78
C ILE A 155 24.41 -16.79 6.65
N LEU A 156 25.41 -15.91 6.68
CA LEU A 156 26.51 -15.90 5.71
C LEU A 156 27.73 -16.59 6.33
N ASP A 157 28.32 -17.52 5.57
CA ASP A 157 29.64 -18.03 5.90
C ASP A 157 30.66 -16.88 5.85
N ARG A 158 31.45 -16.72 6.92
CA ARG A 158 32.35 -15.56 7.07
C ARG A 158 33.57 -15.60 6.14
N ASN A 159 33.95 -16.79 5.66
CA ASN A 159 35.13 -16.96 4.81
C ASN A 159 34.78 -16.78 3.32
N THR A 160 33.61 -17.27 2.91
CA THR A 160 33.18 -17.35 1.51
C THR A 160 32.08 -16.33 1.16
N GLY A 161 31.36 -15.81 2.15
CA GLY A 161 30.21 -14.92 1.95
C GLY A 161 28.93 -15.63 1.47
N VAL A 162 28.96 -16.96 1.32
CA VAL A 162 27.82 -17.75 0.84
C VAL A 162 26.75 -17.84 1.92
N MET A 163 25.48 -17.68 1.53
CA MET A 163 24.35 -17.91 2.43
C MET A 163 24.16 -19.41 2.68
N VAL A 164 24.40 -19.85 3.91
CA VAL A 164 24.38 -21.28 4.28
C VAL A 164 22.99 -21.81 4.59
N ASN A 165 22.00 -20.93 4.71
CA ASN A 165 20.61 -21.29 4.97
C ASN A 165 19.66 -20.86 3.84
N ALA A 166 20.11 -20.89 2.57
CA ALA A 166 19.34 -20.45 1.40
C ALA A 166 18.22 -21.45 0.98
N ASN A 167 17.40 -21.87 1.93
CA ASN A 167 16.28 -22.79 1.75
C ASN A 167 15.17 -22.46 2.78
N LEU A 168 13.93 -22.86 2.51
CA LEU A 168 12.79 -22.58 3.40
C LEU A 168 12.74 -23.44 4.66
N GLU A 169 13.59 -24.47 4.75
CA GLU A 169 13.72 -25.25 5.96
C GLU A 169 14.50 -24.48 7.04
N GLN A 170 15.56 -23.77 6.67
CA GLN A 170 16.47 -23.10 7.59
C GLN A 170 16.33 -21.56 7.58
N TYR A 171 15.89 -20.96 6.48
CA TYR A 171 15.43 -19.57 6.45
C TYR A 171 13.95 -19.54 6.85
N LYS A 172 13.72 -19.36 8.15
CA LYS A 172 12.38 -19.37 8.71
C LYS A 172 11.62 -18.10 8.31
N ILE A 173 10.37 -18.29 7.93
CA ILE A 173 9.38 -17.24 7.72
C ILE A 173 8.17 -17.52 8.59
N ALA A 174 7.40 -16.49 8.93
CA ALA A 174 6.16 -16.67 9.67
C ALA A 174 5.18 -17.59 8.91
N GLY A 175 4.68 -18.63 9.58
CA GLY A 175 3.63 -19.51 9.09
C GLY A 175 2.23 -19.00 9.48
N SER A 176 1.19 -19.73 9.09
CA SER A 176 -0.21 -19.35 9.38
C SER A 176 -0.53 -19.29 10.88
N LEU A 177 0.15 -20.09 11.70
CA LEU A 177 -0.02 -20.10 13.16
C LEU A 177 0.70 -18.94 13.85
N ASP A 178 1.61 -18.26 13.16
CA ASP A 178 2.33 -17.09 13.67
C ASP A 178 1.59 -15.77 13.36
N VAL A 179 0.49 -15.84 12.58
CA VAL A 179 -0.28 -14.66 12.18
C VAL A 179 -1.21 -14.24 13.32
N PRO A 180 -1.07 -13.02 13.87
CA PRO A 180 -1.91 -12.52 14.95
C PRO A 180 -3.27 -12.03 14.42
N THR A 181 -4.13 -11.58 15.33
CA THR A 181 -5.23 -10.70 14.93
C THR A 181 -4.67 -9.38 14.43
N ILE A 182 -4.97 -9.00 13.18
CA ILE A 182 -4.51 -7.72 12.60
C ILE A 182 -5.71 -6.80 12.41
N GLU A 183 -5.64 -5.60 12.97
CA GLU A 183 -6.65 -4.56 12.84
C GLU A 183 -6.10 -3.39 12.01
N PRO A 184 -6.34 -3.38 10.69
CA PRO A 184 -5.95 -2.26 9.84
C PRO A 184 -6.92 -1.09 10.01
N ILE A 185 -6.37 0.09 10.32
CA ILE A 185 -7.10 1.35 10.41
C ILE A 185 -6.55 2.29 9.34
N ILE A 186 -7.40 2.61 8.37
CA ILE A 186 -7.04 3.49 7.26
C ILE A 186 -7.36 4.94 7.61
N LEU A 187 -6.34 5.79 7.58
CA LEU A 187 -6.48 7.24 7.63
C LEU A 187 -6.37 7.81 6.21
N GLU A 188 -7.33 8.66 5.85
CA GLU A 188 -7.35 9.32 4.54
C GLU A 188 -6.86 10.76 4.64
N VAL A 189 -5.55 10.99 4.54
CA VAL A 189 -4.99 12.34 4.59
C VAL A 189 -4.53 12.79 3.21
N ASN A 190 -5.22 13.77 2.63
CA ASN A 190 -4.80 14.33 1.35
C ASN A 190 -3.67 15.35 1.54
N HIS A 191 -2.45 14.94 1.20
CA HIS A 191 -1.24 15.77 1.27
C HIS A 191 -1.05 16.75 0.10
N GLY A 192 -2.02 16.82 -0.83
CA GLY A 192 -1.96 17.71 -1.98
C GLY A 192 -0.80 17.43 -2.94
N GLN A 193 -0.23 16.22 -2.92
CA GLN A 193 0.97 15.86 -3.68
C GLN A 193 0.71 15.58 -5.16
N ASN A 194 -0.52 15.22 -5.51
CA ASN A 194 -0.91 14.92 -6.88
C ASN A 194 -2.42 15.13 -7.08
N SER A 195 -2.86 15.06 -8.33
CA SER A 195 -4.25 15.33 -8.69
C SER A 195 -5.25 14.27 -8.21
N THR A 196 -4.84 13.09 -7.75
CA THR A 196 -5.74 12.03 -7.26
C THR A 196 -5.80 11.94 -5.73
N GLY A 197 -4.81 12.51 -5.05
CA GLY A 197 -4.60 12.34 -3.61
C GLY A 197 -4.11 10.93 -3.23
N ALA A 198 -3.93 10.03 -4.19
CA ALA A 198 -3.54 8.65 -3.95
C ALA A 198 -2.02 8.54 -3.78
N VAL A 199 -1.58 7.73 -2.82
CA VAL A 199 -0.16 7.45 -2.55
C VAL A 199 0.03 5.95 -2.36
N GLY A 200 1.28 5.47 -2.32
CA GLY A 200 1.56 4.06 -2.11
C GLY A 200 1.69 3.69 -0.64
N ILE A 201 1.23 2.49 -0.30
CA ILE A 201 1.25 1.94 1.07
C ILE A 201 2.00 0.61 1.18
N GLY A 202 2.51 0.08 0.07
CA GLY A 202 3.09 -1.28 0.01
C GLY A 202 4.21 -1.53 1.01
N GLU A 203 5.24 -0.67 1.03
CA GLU A 203 6.33 -0.79 2.01
C GLU A 203 6.06 -0.11 3.35
N PRO A 204 5.40 1.08 3.41
CA PRO A 204 5.09 1.72 4.70
C PRO A 204 4.38 0.81 5.71
N ALA A 205 3.52 -0.09 5.22
CA ALA A 205 2.83 -1.08 6.04
C ALA A 205 3.76 -1.98 6.87
N THR A 206 4.94 -2.33 6.34
CA THR A 206 5.88 -3.27 6.96
C THR A 206 6.82 -2.60 7.96
N VAL A 207 7.16 -1.33 7.72
CA VAL A 207 8.24 -0.62 8.43
C VAL A 207 8.10 -0.61 9.96
N PRO A 208 6.95 -0.26 10.56
CA PRO A 208 6.88 -0.07 12.02
C PRO A 208 6.71 -1.37 12.82
N THR A 209 6.41 -2.51 12.17
CA THR A 209 5.98 -3.73 12.87
C THR A 209 7.07 -4.30 13.79
N ALA A 210 8.31 -4.46 13.33
CA ALA A 210 9.36 -5.04 14.15
C ALA A 210 9.69 -4.19 15.38
N ALA A 211 9.62 -2.86 15.24
CA ALA A 211 9.78 -1.94 16.36
C ALA A 211 8.61 -2.04 17.35
N ALA A 212 7.37 -2.16 16.87
CA ALA A 212 6.19 -2.35 17.72
C ALA A 212 6.30 -3.64 18.54
N VAL A 213 6.70 -4.76 17.91
CA VAL A 213 6.91 -6.04 18.59
C VAL A 213 8.04 -5.94 19.62
N ALA A 214 9.19 -5.34 19.27
CA ALA A 214 10.30 -5.17 20.22
C ALA A 214 9.94 -4.27 21.41
N ASN A 215 9.12 -3.24 21.21
CA ASN A 215 8.60 -2.40 22.29
C ASN A 215 7.63 -3.16 23.19
N ALA A 216 6.78 -4.01 22.61
CA ALA A 216 5.86 -4.86 23.37
C ALA A 216 6.62 -5.91 24.21
N VAL A 217 7.67 -6.52 23.66
CA VAL A 217 8.56 -7.43 24.39
C VAL A 217 9.21 -6.72 25.58
N PHE A 218 9.73 -5.51 25.37
CA PHE A 218 10.27 -4.71 26.48
C PHE A 218 9.22 -4.38 27.54
N HIS A 219 8.00 -4.05 27.13
CA HIS A 219 6.90 -3.80 28.06
C HIS A 219 6.55 -5.05 28.87
N ALA A 220 6.54 -6.24 28.26
CA ALA A 220 6.21 -7.50 28.90
C ALA A 220 7.30 -8.01 29.85
N THR A 221 8.58 -7.76 29.54
CA THR A 221 9.73 -8.40 30.24
C THR A 221 10.61 -7.42 31.02
N GLY A 222 10.49 -6.12 30.76
CA GLY A 222 11.45 -5.11 31.22
C GLY A 222 12.79 -5.13 30.48
N VAL A 223 12.99 -6.05 29.53
CA VAL A 223 14.28 -6.30 28.88
C VAL A 223 14.29 -5.81 27.44
N ARG A 224 15.34 -5.06 27.06
CA ARG A 224 15.45 -4.49 25.71
C ARG A 224 16.26 -5.38 24.80
N VAL A 225 15.57 -6.17 23.98
CA VAL A 225 16.20 -6.95 22.90
C VAL A 225 16.55 -6.01 21.73
N ARG A 226 17.84 -5.81 21.46
CA ARG A 226 18.34 -4.88 20.41
C ARG A 226 18.83 -5.56 19.14
N LYS A 227 18.64 -6.88 19.05
CA LYS A 227 19.08 -7.69 17.92
C LYS A 227 17.86 -8.36 17.29
N LEU A 228 17.74 -8.21 15.98
CA LEU A 228 16.78 -8.94 15.17
C LEU A 228 17.48 -10.08 14.40
N PRO A 229 16.77 -11.17 14.11
CA PRO A 229 15.47 -11.50 14.69
C PRO A 229 15.57 -11.81 16.20
N MET A 230 14.49 -11.55 16.94
CA MET A 230 14.35 -11.87 18.36
C MET A 230 14.04 -13.37 18.52
N THR A 231 15.00 -14.20 18.10
CA THR A 231 14.90 -15.65 18.25
C THR A 231 14.86 -16.05 19.74
N PRO A 232 14.36 -17.24 20.09
CA PRO A 232 14.38 -17.73 21.47
C PRO A 232 15.74 -17.58 22.16
N ALA A 233 16.82 -17.99 21.49
CA ALA A 233 18.19 -17.82 22.00
C ALA A 233 18.60 -16.35 22.18
N THR A 234 18.16 -15.45 21.29
CA THR A 234 18.45 -14.02 21.40
C THR A 234 17.70 -13.38 22.57
N VAL A 235 16.47 -13.82 22.82
CA VAL A 235 15.64 -13.35 23.94
C VAL A 235 16.20 -13.87 25.26
N LEU A 236 16.49 -15.16 25.38
CA LEU A 236 17.09 -15.76 26.57
C LEU A 236 18.41 -15.10 26.96
N ALA A 237 19.31 -14.90 26.00
CA ALA A 237 20.57 -14.21 26.26
C ALA A 237 20.37 -12.76 26.77
N ALA A 238 19.31 -12.08 26.32
CA ALA A 238 18.98 -10.74 26.81
C ALA A 238 18.40 -10.78 28.24
N LEU A 239 17.59 -11.80 28.57
CA LEU A 239 17.01 -11.99 29.91
C LEU A 239 18.10 -12.34 30.94
N GLU A 240 19.01 -13.26 30.60
CA GLU A 240 20.11 -13.68 31.47
C GLU A 240 21.06 -12.52 31.83
N ALA A 241 21.31 -11.62 30.89
CA ALA A 241 22.22 -10.48 31.07
C ALA A 241 21.78 -9.52 32.20
N ILE A 242 20.51 -9.57 32.63
CA ILE A 242 19.97 -8.78 33.74
C ILE A 242 19.88 -9.61 35.03
N GLY A 243 19.68 -10.93 34.91
CA GLY A 243 19.66 -11.85 36.07
C GLY A 243 21.03 -12.02 36.74
N GLY A 244 22.12 -11.97 35.98
CA GLY A 244 23.50 -12.12 36.49
C GLY A 244 24.10 -10.91 37.21
N THR A 245 23.33 -9.83 37.39
CA THR A 245 23.73 -8.62 38.14
C THR A 245 23.14 -8.55 39.56
N SER A 246 22.65 -9.68 40.09
CA SER A 246 22.04 -9.80 41.43
C SER A 246 22.98 -10.47 42.42
#